data_AF-A0A3D0R8I2-F1
#
_entry.id   AF-A0A3D0R8I2-F1
#
_cell.length_a   1.000
_cell.length_b   1.000
_cell.length_c   1.000
_cell.angle_alpha   90.00
_cell.angle_beta   90.00
_cell.angle_gamma   90.00
#
_symmetry.space_group_name_H-M   'P 1'
#
loop_
_entity.id
_entity.type
_entity.pdbx_description
1 polymer ?
#
loop_
_entity_poly.entity_id
_entity_poly.type
_entity_poly.pdbx_seq_one_letter_code
_entity_poly.pdbx_strand_id
1 'polypeptide(L)'
;ARRARQNAADWQVADGRQTDKITALQTDFDAIVARFDSVTADDAYPWDSLYRWAEDNLSPEGQEAVVSLLFEPYGALIDGLAGCMSADETTPHRIDGRMGCDAALAILERDYDWTDSIDFSGNGPQARVWYVSEEKLEPRLGERFAEDLEPYEQPLSPGRDAARMKQDLQRFDRNQTLGAFLLAHPEHRHMARRMQLAAPLDYAEIRDNTIDAAMVPIDLLRCKLSFFGATKFDPRSDRWLRITMYQGAPFPDELDRCDPDDMVYPELRDETARQ
;
A
#
# COMPACT_ATOMS: atom_id res chain seq x y z
N ALA A 1 0.25 -20.02 10.54
CA ALA A 1 -0.59 -20.56 9.46
C ALA A 1 -1.95 -21.11 9.93
N ARG A 2 -2.02 -22.17 10.75
CA ARG A 2 -3.31 -22.82 11.10
C ARG A 2 -4.34 -21.89 11.78
N ARG A 3 -3.90 -21.02 12.71
CA ARG A 3 -4.77 -20.01 13.34
C ARG A 3 -5.24 -18.93 12.36
N ALA A 4 -4.37 -18.48 11.47
CA ALA A 4 -4.70 -17.55 10.40
C ALA A 4 -5.75 -18.13 9.43
N ARG A 5 -5.65 -19.42 9.10
CA ARG A 5 -6.68 -20.15 8.35
C ARG A 5 -8.05 -20.09 9.04
N GLN A 6 -8.12 -20.35 10.35
CA GLN A 6 -9.36 -20.24 11.10
C GLN A 6 -9.90 -18.80 11.08
N ASN A 7 -9.02 -17.81 11.25
CA ASN A 7 -9.42 -16.40 11.16
C ASN A 7 -10.07 -16.05 9.81
N ALA A 8 -9.50 -16.54 8.71
CA ALA A 8 -10.06 -16.36 7.36
C ALA A 8 -11.39 -17.09 7.19
N ALA A 9 -11.56 -18.28 7.77
CA ALA A 9 -12.84 -19.02 7.77
C ALA A 9 -13.94 -18.29 8.57
N ASP A 10 -13.56 -17.61 9.66
CA ASP A 10 -14.47 -16.83 10.50
C ASP A 10 -14.74 -15.42 9.94
N TRP A 11 -14.14 -15.06 8.80
CA TRP A 11 -14.27 -13.73 8.21
C TRP A 11 -15.35 -13.72 7.13
N GLN A 12 -16.49 -13.10 7.44
CA GLN A 12 -17.62 -12.94 6.53
C GLN A 12 -17.93 -11.47 6.32
N VAL A 13 -18.18 -11.10 5.07
CA VAL A 13 -18.47 -9.72 4.63
C VAL A 13 -19.64 -9.75 3.64
N ALA A 14 -20.26 -8.59 3.42
CA ALA A 14 -21.36 -8.47 2.46
C ALA A 14 -20.88 -8.08 1.04
N ASP A 15 -19.71 -7.45 0.93
CA ASP A 15 -19.12 -7.05 -0.36
C ASP A 15 -18.66 -8.30 -1.14
N GLY A 16 -19.13 -8.43 -2.38
CA GLY A 16 -18.83 -9.59 -3.22
C GLY A 16 -17.34 -9.69 -3.58
N ARG A 17 -16.69 -8.58 -3.93
CA ARG A 17 -15.26 -8.57 -4.30
C ARG A 17 -14.39 -9.04 -3.14
N GLN A 18 -14.70 -8.57 -1.93
CA GLN A 18 -13.98 -8.97 -0.73
C GLN A 18 -14.31 -10.42 -0.33
N THR A 19 -15.54 -10.89 -0.56
CA THR A 19 -15.92 -12.30 -0.37
C THR A 19 -15.10 -13.23 -1.27
N ASP A 20 -14.93 -12.87 -2.55
CA ASP A 20 -14.12 -13.63 -3.50
C ASP A 20 -12.66 -13.71 -3.05
N LYS A 21 -12.08 -12.57 -2.62
CA LYS A 21 -10.72 -12.51 -2.06
C LYS A 21 -10.55 -13.36 -0.81
N ILE A 22 -11.52 -13.33 0.11
CA ILE A 22 -11.47 -14.15 1.33
C ILE A 22 -11.56 -15.64 0.99
N THR A 23 -12.39 -16.01 0.03
CA THR A 23 -12.54 -17.41 -0.42
C THR A 23 -11.25 -17.93 -1.06
N ALA A 24 -10.59 -17.09 -1.89
CA ALA A 24 -9.26 -17.40 -2.42
C ALA A 24 -8.25 -17.55 -1.29
N LEU A 25 -8.21 -16.61 -0.34
CA LEU A 25 -7.31 -16.67 0.82
C LEU A 25 -7.52 -17.90 1.70
N GLN A 26 -8.76 -18.37 1.88
CA GLN A 26 -9.04 -19.62 2.59
C GLN A 26 -8.39 -20.82 1.89
N THR A 27 -8.51 -20.88 0.55
CA THR A 27 -7.87 -21.92 -0.28
C THR A 27 -6.35 -21.81 -0.21
N ASP A 28 -5.82 -20.59 -0.26
CA ASP A 28 -4.39 -20.33 -0.11
C ASP A 28 -3.87 -20.83 1.23
N PHE A 29 -4.59 -20.60 2.34
CA PHE A 29 -4.15 -21.09 3.65
C PHE A 29 -4.12 -22.62 3.74
N ASP A 30 -5.02 -23.33 3.07
CA ASP A 30 -4.93 -24.79 2.99
C ASP A 30 -3.67 -25.22 2.24
N ALA A 31 -3.35 -24.56 1.12
CA ALA A 31 -2.13 -24.81 0.37
C ALA A 31 -0.87 -24.44 1.18
N ILE A 32 -0.86 -23.31 1.89
CA ILE A 32 0.24 -22.85 2.74
C ILE A 32 0.52 -23.88 3.84
N VAL A 33 -0.51 -24.36 4.54
CA VAL A 33 -0.34 -25.35 5.60
C VAL A 33 0.25 -26.64 5.03
N ALA A 34 -0.31 -27.15 3.93
CA ALA A 34 0.19 -28.36 3.28
C ALA A 34 1.64 -28.20 2.79
N ARG A 35 1.97 -27.07 2.16
CA ARG A 35 3.34 -26.79 1.70
C ARG A 35 4.30 -26.69 2.88
N PHE A 36 3.96 -25.94 3.92
CA PHE A 36 4.81 -25.79 5.10
C PHE A 36 5.08 -27.13 5.79
N ASP A 37 4.06 -27.99 5.92
CA ASP A 37 4.20 -29.32 6.52
C ASP A 37 5.11 -30.27 5.71
N SER A 38 5.40 -29.93 4.45
CA SER A 38 6.35 -30.65 3.59
C SER A 38 7.76 -30.05 3.54
N VAL A 39 7.96 -28.84 4.09
CA VAL A 39 9.30 -28.22 4.17
C VAL A 39 10.08 -28.90 5.30
N THR A 40 11.34 -29.22 5.04
CA THR A 40 12.23 -29.81 6.04
C THR A 40 13.46 -28.93 6.27
N ALA A 41 14.14 -29.12 7.41
CA ALA A 41 15.36 -28.39 7.71
C ALA A 41 16.54 -28.74 6.77
N ASP A 42 16.43 -29.86 6.04
CA ASP A 42 17.43 -30.32 5.08
C ASP A 42 17.23 -29.68 3.68
N ASP A 43 16.11 -28.99 3.45
CA ASP A 43 15.86 -28.29 2.20
C ASP A 43 16.84 -27.11 2.05
N ALA A 44 17.40 -26.96 0.85
CA ALA A 44 18.25 -25.80 0.56
C ALA A 44 17.38 -24.53 0.51
N TYR A 45 17.72 -23.55 1.35
CA TYR A 45 17.02 -22.25 1.44
C TYR A 45 15.50 -22.40 1.61
N PRO A 46 15.02 -23.00 2.72
CA PRO A 46 13.62 -23.39 2.87
C PRO A 46 12.65 -22.20 2.76
N TRP A 47 13.07 -21.01 3.24
CA TRP A 47 12.27 -19.79 3.15
C TRP A 47 12.17 -19.22 1.73
N ASP A 48 13.27 -19.19 0.98
CA ASP A 48 13.27 -18.76 -0.42
C ASP A 48 12.44 -19.72 -1.28
N SER A 49 12.57 -21.03 -1.04
CA SER A 49 11.75 -22.03 -1.71
C SER A 49 10.25 -21.86 -1.42
N LEU A 50 9.89 -21.57 -0.16
CA LEU A 50 8.51 -21.32 0.23
C LEU A 50 7.96 -20.03 -0.41
N TYR A 51 8.74 -18.96 -0.42
CA TYR A 51 8.37 -17.68 -1.02
C TYR A 51 8.15 -17.80 -2.53
N ARG A 52 9.09 -18.38 -3.28
CA ARG A 52 8.93 -18.57 -4.73
C ARG A 52 7.77 -19.48 -5.08
N TRP A 53 7.56 -20.53 -4.29
CA TRP A 53 6.37 -21.37 -4.44
C TRP A 53 5.09 -20.55 -4.23
N ALA A 54 5.06 -19.65 -3.25
CA ALA A 54 3.90 -18.79 -3.00
C ALA A 54 3.61 -17.87 -4.19
N GLU A 55 4.63 -17.25 -4.80
CA GLU A 55 4.51 -16.41 -6.00
C GLU A 55 3.81 -17.15 -7.15
N ASP A 56 4.16 -18.42 -7.36
CA ASP A 56 3.64 -19.23 -8.47
C ASP A 56 2.26 -19.85 -8.20
N ASN A 57 1.86 -20.01 -6.94
CA ASN A 57 0.72 -20.88 -6.56
C ASN A 57 -0.39 -20.19 -5.77
N LEU A 58 -0.15 -19.01 -5.20
CA LEU A 58 -1.11 -18.34 -4.32
C LEU A 58 -1.64 -17.05 -4.92
N SER A 59 -2.84 -16.64 -4.46
CA SER A 59 -3.34 -15.28 -4.73
C SER A 59 -2.45 -14.22 -4.07
N PRO A 60 -2.54 -12.93 -4.46
CA PRO A 60 -1.79 -11.86 -3.81
C PRO A 60 -2.00 -11.82 -2.29
N GLU A 61 -3.24 -12.02 -1.81
CA GLU A 61 -3.54 -12.11 -0.38
C GLU A 61 -2.80 -13.29 0.30
N GLY A 62 -2.71 -14.44 -0.37
CA GLY A 62 -1.96 -15.59 0.11
C GLY A 62 -0.44 -15.38 0.11
N GLN A 63 0.10 -14.72 -0.90
CA GLN A 63 1.52 -14.34 -0.98
C GLN A 63 1.92 -13.43 0.19
N GLU A 64 1.15 -12.37 0.44
CA GLU A 64 1.38 -11.46 1.57
C GLU A 64 1.23 -12.16 2.93
N ALA A 65 0.31 -13.14 3.03
CA ALA A 65 0.19 -13.96 4.23
C ALA A 65 1.44 -14.83 4.47
N VAL A 66 2.05 -15.40 3.41
CA VAL A 66 3.32 -16.12 3.53
C VAL A 66 4.43 -15.18 3.98
N VAL A 67 4.57 -14.01 3.35
CA VAL A 67 5.60 -13.01 3.72
C VAL A 67 5.47 -12.62 5.19
N SER A 68 4.25 -12.33 5.65
CA SER A 68 3.99 -12.00 7.06
C SER A 68 4.42 -13.14 8.00
N LEU A 69 4.04 -14.39 7.68
CA LEU A 69 4.41 -15.57 8.47
C LEU A 69 5.92 -15.87 8.45
N LEU A 70 6.62 -15.51 7.38
CA LEU A 70 8.08 -15.65 7.27
C LEU A 70 8.82 -14.69 8.21
N PHE A 71 8.23 -13.54 8.53
CA PHE A 71 8.84 -12.54 9.41
C PHE A 71 8.63 -12.83 10.90
N GLU A 72 7.52 -13.45 11.28
CA GLU A 72 7.16 -13.76 12.68
C GLU A 72 8.33 -14.31 13.54
N PRO A 73 9.14 -15.30 13.10
CA PRO A 73 10.20 -15.87 13.93
C PRO A 73 11.41 -14.95 14.13
N TYR A 74 11.46 -13.79 13.46
CA TYR A 74 12.63 -12.92 13.37
C TYR A 74 12.38 -11.53 13.97
N GLY A 75 11.66 -11.44 15.09
CA GLY A 75 11.38 -10.19 15.82
C GLY A 75 12.62 -9.30 16.02
N ALA A 76 13.77 -9.90 16.37
CA ALA A 76 15.04 -9.18 16.54
C ALA A 76 15.52 -8.40 15.29
N LEU A 77 15.04 -8.75 14.09
CA LEU A 77 15.33 -8.05 12.83
C LEU A 77 14.27 -7.01 12.48
N ILE A 78 13.01 -7.22 12.86
CA ILE A 78 11.86 -6.45 12.35
C ILE A 78 11.24 -5.50 13.38
N ASP A 79 11.28 -5.82 14.69
CA ASP A 79 10.54 -5.05 15.71
C ASP A 79 11.03 -3.61 15.81
N GLY A 80 12.33 -3.39 15.58
CA GLY A 80 12.93 -2.06 15.55
C GLY A 80 12.42 -1.18 14.39
N LEU A 81 11.91 -1.77 13.31
CA LEU A 81 11.40 -1.03 12.15
C LEU A 81 10.11 -0.28 12.45
N ALA A 82 9.27 -0.78 13.36
CA ALA A 82 8.04 -0.11 13.76
C ALA A 82 8.32 1.28 14.37
N GLY A 83 9.41 1.42 15.11
CA GLY A 83 9.87 2.70 15.65
C GLY A 83 10.34 3.71 14.59
N CYS A 84 10.58 3.25 13.35
CA CYS A 84 11.07 4.06 12.23
C CYS A 84 9.95 4.54 11.30
N MET A 85 8.68 4.28 11.61
CA MET A 85 7.55 4.62 10.74
C MET A 85 7.12 6.09 10.80
N SER A 86 7.76 6.92 11.64
CA SER A 86 7.53 8.37 11.65
C SER A 86 8.28 9.07 10.53
N ALA A 87 7.66 10.06 9.90
CA ALA A 87 8.34 10.97 8.97
C ALA A 87 8.77 12.26 9.68
N ASP A 88 9.99 12.75 9.38
CA ASP A 88 10.42 14.09 9.79
C ASP A 88 9.85 15.15 8.84
N GLU A 89 8.80 15.83 9.30
CA GLU A 89 8.17 16.92 8.54
C GLU A 89 8.83 18.30 8.81
N THR A 90 9.84 18.37 9.68
CA THR A 90 10.49 19.62 10.08
C THR A 90 11.68 19.99 9.21
N THR A 91 12.33 19.00 8.59
CA THR A 91 13.47 19.23 7.70
C THR A 91 13.01 19.57 6.29
N PRO A 92 13.24 20.81 5.80
CA PRO A 92 12.81 21.19 4.46
C PRO A 92 13.66 20.51 3.38
N HIS A 93 13.04 19.66 2.57
CA HIS A 93 13.68 19.10 1.37
C HIS A 93 13.79 20.15 0.26
N ARG A 94 15.01 20.70 0.10
CA ARG A 94 15.35 21.62 -0.99
C ARG A 94 15.60 20.82 -2.27
N ILE A 95 15.12 21.36 -3.39
CA ILE A 95 15.39 20.78 -4.71
C ILE A 95 16.86 21.03 -5.04
N ASP A 96 17.59 19.97 -5.37
CA ASP A 96 18.93 20.11 -5.96
C ASP A 96 18.78 20.45 -7.44
N GLY A 97 18.76 21.75 -7.74
CA GLY A 97 18.63 22.26 -9.09
C GLY A 97 19.84 21.97 -9.98
N ARG A 98 20.96 21.44 -9.47
CA ARG A 98 22.15 21.09 -10.26
C ARG A 98 22.02 19.78 -11.02
N MET A 99 21.07 18.93 -10.61
CA MET A 99 20.74 17.68 -11.31
C MET A 99 20.50 17.94 -12.80
N GLY A 100 21.03 17.10 -13.68
CA GLY A 100 20.78 17.20 -15.13
C GLY A 100 19.34 16.83 -15.47
N CYS A 101 18.79 17.44 -16.52
CA CYS A 101 17.45 17.09 -17.00
C CYS A 101 17.38 15.64 -17.51
N ASP A 102 18.49 15.13 -18.06
CA ASP A 102 18.67 13.72 -18.43
C ASP A 102 18.53 12.78 -17.23
N ALA A 103 19.16 13.10 -16.11
CA ALA A 103 19.08 12.32 -14.87
C ALA A 103 17.67 12.39 -14.26
N ALA A 104 17.04 13.56 -14.27
CA ALA A 104 15.65 13.72 -13.81
C ALA A 104 14.68 12.88 -14.65
N LEU A 105 14.82 12.92 -15.97
CA LEU A 105 14.01 12.11 -16.88
C LEU A 105 14.22 10.61 -16.64
N ALA A 106 15.46 10.15 -16.44
CA ALA A 106 15.75 8.75 -16.16
C ALA A 106 15.12 8.25 -14.84
N ILE A 107 15.05 9.09 -13.81
CA ILE A 107 14.35 8.75 -12.56
C ILE A 107 12.85 8.61 -12.82
N LEU A 108 12.24 9.56 -13.54
CA LEU A 108 10.81 9.49 -13.86
C LEU A 108 10.47 8.26 -14.71
N GLU A 109 11.30 7.93 -15.70
CA GLU A 109 11.14 6.75 -16.55
C GLU A 109 11.33 5.43 -15.80
N ARG A 110 12.03 5.42 -14.67
CA ARG A 110 12.23 4.24 -13.82
C ARG A 110 11.15 4.07 -12.77
N ASP A 111 10.80 5.17 -12.08
CA ASP A 111 9.96 5.11 -10.86
C ASP A 111 8.48 5.37 -11.16
N TYR A 112 8.17 6.00 -12.30
CA TYR A 112 6.81 6.31 -12.75
C TYR A 112 6.50 5.71 -14.13
N ASP A 113 7.20 4.64 -14.51
CA ASP A 113 6.96 3.88 -15.75
C ASP A 113 5.51 3.39 -15.89
N TRP A 114 4.88 3.02 -14.78
CA TRP A 114 3.48 2.61 -14.70
C TRP A 114 2.50 3.66 -15.25
N THR A 115 2.88 4.94 -15.23
CA THR A 115 2.07 6.04 -15.76
C THR A 115 1.97 6.05 -17.28
N ASP A 116 2.87 5.35 -18.00
CA ASP A 116 2.97 5.38 -19.46
C ASP A 116 1.79 4.72 -20.15
N SER A 117 1.08 3.85 -19.43
CA SER A 117 -0.12 3.17 -19.88
C SER A 117 -1.39 4.00 -19.73
N ILE A 118 -1.31 5.19 -19.08
CA ILE A 118 -2.47 5.97 -18.67
C ILE A 118 -2.61 7.22 -19.55
N ASP A 119 -3.77 7.35 -20.21
CA ASP A 119 -4.11 8.55 -20.97
C ASP A 119 -4.70 9.65 -20.08
N PHE A 120 -3.83 10.48 -19.52
CA PHE A 120 -4.21 11.67 -18.74
C PHE A 120 -4.78 12.82 -19.58
N SER A 121 -5.12 12.63 -20.86
CA SER A 121 -5.94 13.60 -21.60
C SER A 121 -7.45 13.32 -21.46
N GLY A 122 -7.81 12.09 -21.06
CA GLY A 122 -9.19 11.68 -20.86
C GLY A 122 -9.78 12.12 -19.51
N ASN A 123 -11.12 12.17 -19.46
CA ASN A 123 -11.85 12.46 -18.22
C ASN A 123 -11.76 11.29 -17.22
N GLY A 124 -11.76 10.04 -17.66
CA GLY A 124 -11.72 8.87 -16.77
C GLY A 124 -10.51 8.90 -15.82
N PRO A 125 -9.28 8.95 -16.34
CA PRO A 125 -8.06 9.01 -15.54
C PRO A 125 -7.86 10.28 -14.71
N GLN A 126 -8.74 11.27 -14.83
CA GLN A 126 -8.69 12.52 -14.06
C GLN A 126 -10.03 12.85 -13.39
N ALA A 127 -10.93 11.87 -13.26
CA ALA A 127 -12.29 12.10 -12.81
C ALA A 127 -12.38 12.61 -11.37
N ARG A 128 -11.34 12.37 -10.55
CA ARG A 128 -11.33 12.75 -9.14
C ARG A 128 -10.40 13.92 -8.85
N VAL A 129 -10.67 14.55 -7.71
CA VAL A 129 -9.84 15.60 -7.14
C VAL A 129 -9.77 15.43 -5.63
N TRP A 130 -8.55 15.48 -5.08
CA TRP A 130 -8.34 15.54 -3.64
C TRP A 130 -8.37 16.99 -3.18
N TYR A 131 -9.16 17.30 -2.15
CA TYR A 131 -9.27 18.65 -1.60
C TYR A 131 -9.46 18.58 -0.07
N VAL A 132 -9.26 19.69 0.63
CA VAL A 132 -9.57 19.78 2.07
C VAL A 132 -10.90 20.49 2.23
N SER A 133 -11.85 19.86 2.91
CA SER A 133 -13.14 20.49 3.22
C SER A 133 -12.97 21.58 4.28
N GLU A 134 -13.52 22.77 4.04
CA GLU A 134 -13.51 23.86 5.04
C GLU A 134 -14.32 23.48 6.30
N GLU A 135 -15.46 22.81 6.14
CA GLU A 135 -16.33 22.44 7.27
C GLU A 135 -15.73 21.33 8.14
N LYS A 136 -15.11 20.32 7.52
CA LYS A 136 -14.61 19.14 8.21
C LYS A 136 -13.11 19.17 8.50
N LEU A 137 -12.35 20.04 7.84
CA LEU A 137 -10.88 20.13 7.92
C LEU A 137 -10.18 18.78 7.65
N GLU A 138 -10.78 17.96 6.80
CA GLU A 138 -10.31 16.62 6.44
C GLU A 138 -10.14 16.52 4.91
N PRO A 139 -9.18 15.71 4.42
CA PRO A 139 -9.09 15.35 3.01
C PRO A 139 -10.39 14.70 2.51
N ARG A 140 -10.84 15.12 1.34
CA ARG A 140 -12.02 14.62 0.63
C ARG A 140 -11.66 14.32 -0.81
N LEU A 141 -12.44 13.41 -1.40
CA LEU A 141 -12.35 13.05 -2.80
C LEU A 141 -13.64 13.48 -3.51
N GLY A 142 -13.51 14.45 -4.41
CA GLY A 142 -14.61 15.02 -5.17
C GLY A 142 -14.65 14.56 -6.62
N GLU A 143 -15.76 14.83 -7.29
CA GLU A 143 -15.92 14.62 -8.73
C GLU A 143 -15.44 15.86 -9.49
N ARG A 144 -14.26 15.78 -10.14
CA ARG A 144 -13.59 16.92 -10.79
C ARG A 144 -14.50 17.67 -11.78
N PHE A 145 -15.30 16.93 -12.54
CA PHE A 145 -16.10 17.49 -13.63
C PHE A 145 -17.55 17.78 -13.24
N ALA A 146 -17.96 17.47 -12.01
CA ALA A 146 -19.31 17.75 -11.52
C ALA A 146 -19.35 18.95 -10.58
N GLU A 147 -18.22 19.31 -9.97
CA GLU A 147 -18.10 20.34 -8.95
C GLU A 147 -16.90 21.26 -9.25
N ASP A 148 -16.99 22.54 -8.89
CA ASP A 148 -15.89 23.50 -9.07
C ASP A 148 -14.83 23.33 -7.96
N LEU A 149 -14.12 22.21 -8.02
CA LEU A 149 -13.17 21.78 -7.00
C LEU A 149 -11.71 21.89 -7.45
N GLU A 150 -11.46 22.09 -8.74
CA GLU A 150 -10.11 22.20 -9.32
C GLU A 150 -9.23 23.26 -8.62
N PRO A 151 -9.74 24.46 -8.25
CA PRO A 151 -8.93 25.46 -7.52
C PRO A 151 -8.45 25.00 -6.13
N TYR A 152 -9.07 23.98 -5.55
CA TYR A 152 -8.76 23.44 -4.22
C TYR A 152 -7.97 22.13 -4.25
N GLU A 153 -7.56 21.70 -5.44
CA GLU A 153 -6.83 20.45 -5.63
C GLU A 153 -5.54 20.42 -4.81
N GLN A 154 -5.38 19.36 -4.03
CA GLN A 154 -4.15 19.02 -3.34
C GLN A 154 -3.19 18.28 -4.28
N PRO A 155 -1.87 18.40 -4.09
CA PRO A 155 -0.86 17.72 -4.91
C PRO A 155 -0.75 16.21 -4.55
N LEU A 156 -1.87 15.50 -4.69
CA LEU A 156 -2.05 14.08 -4.38
C LEU A 156 -2.36 13.26 -5.64
N SER A 157 -1.87 13.71 -6.79
CA SER A 157 -1.97 13.06 -8.10
C SER A 157 -0.59 12.81 -8.72
N PRO A 158 0.32 12.12 -7.99
CA PRO A 158 1.74 12.02 -8.36
C PRO A 158 1.95 11.36 -9.74
N GLY A 159 1.12 10.40 -10.13
CA GLY A 159 1.21 9.78 -11.45
C GLY A 159 0.96 10.76 -12.61
N ARG A 160 -0.09 11.58 -12.51
CA ARG A 160 -0.40 12.61 -13.51
C ARG A 160 0.69 13.66 -13.56
N ASP A 161 1.13 14.13 -12.39
CA ASP A 161 2.12 15.20 -12.28
C ASP A 161 3.49 14.73 -12.81
N ALA A 162 3.86 13.47 -12.56
CA ALA A 162 5.04 12.83 -13.14
C ALA A 162 4.92 12.71 -14.67
N ALA A 163 3.79 12.24 -15.20
CA ALA A 163 3.56 12.12 -16.63
C ALA A 163 3.68 13.47 -17.36
N ARG A 164 3.10 14.54 -16.77
CA ARG A 164 3.21 15.91 -17.30
C ARG A 164 4.66 16.41 -17.26
N MET A 165 5.34 16.28 -16.12
CA MET A 165 6.76 16.67 -15.99
C MET A 165 7.65 15.91 -16.98
N LYS A 166 7.40 14.60 -17.18
CA LYS A 166 8.11 13.77 -18.14
C LYS A 166 7.95 14.29 -19.56
N GLN A 167 6.72 14.61 -19.98
CA GLN A 167 6.42 15.15 -21.30
C GLN A 167 7.16 16.47 -21.57
N ASP A 168 7.20 17.36 -20.59
CA ASP A 168 7.88 18.66 -20.75
C ASP A 168 9.40 18.50 -20.72
N LEU A 169 9.96 17.64 -19.86
CA LEU A 169 11.38 17.29 -19.87
C LEU A 169 11.82 16.70 -21.20
N GLN A 170 11.00 15.85 -21.82
CA GLN A 170 11.29 15.27 -23.13
C GLN A 170 11.39 16.31 -24.26
N ARG A 171 10.72 17.46 -24.09
CA ARG A 171 10.74 18.60 -25.02
C ARG A 171 11.76 19.67 -24.65
N PHE A 172 12.35 19.59 -23.46
CA PHE A 172 13.36 20.51 -22.96
C PHE A 172 14.78 20.08 -23.36
N ASP A 173 15.74 21.00 -23.31
CA ASP A 173 17.15 20.68 -23.57
C ASP A 173 17.71 19.79 -22.43
N ARG A 174 17.99 18.53 -22.76
CA ARG A 174 18.46 17.51 -21.81
C ARG A 174 19.81 17.83 -21.18
N ASN A 175 20.61 18.70 -21.80
CA ASN A 175 21.91 19.12 -21.26
C ASN A 175 21.78 20.24 -20.21
N GLN A 176 20.58 20.79 -20.02
CA GLN A 176 20.31 21.78 -18.99
C GLN A 176 20.16 21.15 -17.61
N THR A 177 20.23 22.00 -16.61
CA THR A 177 19.97 21.63 -15.21
C THR A 177 18.47 21.64 -14.90
N LEU A 178 18.06 20.84 -13.92
CA LEU A 178 16.70 20.82 -13.37
C LEU A 178 16.29 22.21 -12.86
N GLY A 179 17.24 23.00 -12.35
CA GLY A 179 17.00 24.38 -11.96
C GLY A 179 16.58 25.27 -13.14
N ALA A 180 17.24 25.14 -14.30
CA ALA A 180 16.85 25.85 -15.51
C ALA A 180 15.47 25.40 -16.02
N PHE A 181 15.20 24.09 -15.98
CA PHE A 181 13.88 23.54 -16.29
C PHE A 181 12.78 24.13 -15.40
N LEU A 182 12.97 24.16 -14.07
CA LEU A 182 11.97 24.67 -13.11
C LEU A 182 11.80 26.20 -13.11
N LEU A 183 12.72 26.94 -13.75
CA LEU A 183 12.52 28.35 -14.05
C LEU A 183 11.58 28.55 -15.25
N ALA A 184 11.69 27.68 -16.26
CA ALA A 184 10.82 27.69 -17.43
C ALA A 184 9.45 27.04 -17.15
N HIS A 185 9.41 26.01 -16.32
CA HIS A 185 8.25 25.19 -15.96
C HIS A 185 8.04 25.13 -14.44
N PRO A 186 7.65 26.25 -13.79
CA PRO A 186 7.50 26.33 -12.35
C PRO A 186 6.40 25.43 -11.77
N GLU A 187 5.43 25.00 -12.58
CA GLU A 187 4.37 24.07 -12.21
C GLU A 187 4.90 22.70 -11.73
N HIS A 188 6.09 22.28 -12.17
CA HIS A 188 6.67 20.97 -11.84
C HIS A 188 7.45 20.93 -10.53
N ARG A 189 7.47 22.02 -9.75
CA ARG A 189 8.28 22.11 -8.52
C ARG A 189 7.93 21.06 -7.47
N HIS A 190 6.65 20.75 -7.29
CA HIS A 190 6.21 19.72 -6.34
C HIS A 190 6.66 18.34 -6.78
N MET A 191 6.47 18.02 -8.06
CA MET A 191 6.90 16.74 -8.63
C MET A 191 8.42 16.58 -8.60
N ALA A 192 9.18 17.61 -8.97
CA ALA A 192 10.65 17.59 -8.92
C ALA A 192 11.17 17.31 -7.50
N ARG A 193 10.58 17.93 -6.48
CA ARG A 193 10.91 17.65 -5.07
C ARG A 193 10.58 16.21 -4.70
N ARG A 194 9.39 15.75 -5.05
CA ARG A 194 8.90 14.39 -4.75
C ARG A 194 9.77 13.33 -5.40
N MET A 195 10.09 13.49 -6.69
CA MET A 195 11.01 12.64 -7.45
C MET A 195 12.38 12.52 -6.77
N GLN A 196 12.99 13.65 -6.35
CA GLN A 196 14.29 13.62 -5.66
C GLN A 196 14.20 12.95 -4.27
N LEU A 197 13.08 13.10 -3.58
CA LEU A 197 12.86 12.50 -2.26
C LEU A 197 12.62 10.98 -2.35
N ALA A 198 11.86 10.54 -3.35
CA ALA A 198 11.46 9.14 -3.53
C ALA A 198 12.53 8.30 -4.23
N ALA A 199 13.39 8.90 -5.07
CA ALA A 199 14.39 8.18 -5.87
C ALA A 199 15.30 7.18 -5.12
N PRO A 200 15.70 7.39 -3.85
CA PRO A 200 16.51 6.44 -3.10
C PRO A 200 15.69 5.39 -2.31
N LEU A 201 14.36 5.37 -2.45
CA LEU A 201 13.44 4.57 -1.63
C LEU A 201 12.52 3.71 -2.52
N ASP A 202 12.75 2.39 -2.56
CA ASP A 202 12.07 1.48 -3.49
C ASP A 202 10.52 1.45 -3.34
N TYR A 203 10.04 1.71 -2.12
CA TYR A 203 8.61 1.67 -1.76
C TYR A 203 8.04 3.04 -1.34
N ALA A 204 8.66 4.15 -1.74
CA ALA A 204 8.21 5.49 -1.35
C ALA A 204 6.93 5.98 -2.05
N GLU A 205 6.44 5.27 -3.07
CA GLU A 205 5.29 5.70 -3.86
C GLU A 205 4.19 4.65 -3.94
N ILE A 206 2.96 5.14 -3.87
CA ILE A 206 1.78 4.39 -4.28
C ILE A 206 1.74 4.42 -5.82
N ARG A 207 1.93 3.26 -6.45
CA ARG A 207 1.95 3.11 -7.91
C ARG A 207 0.55 2.80 -8.45
N ASP A 208 -0.36 3.76 -8.30
CA ASP A 208 -1.72 3.68 -8.85
C ASP A 208 -2.27 5.08 -9.17
N ASN A 209 -3.26 5.17 -10.05
CA ASN A 209 -3.90 6.43 -10.41
C ASN A 209 -4.88 6.89 -9.33
N THR A 210 -4.37 7.70 -8.40
CA THR A 210 -5.12 8.25 -7.26
C THR A 210 -6.22 9.25 -7.63
N ILE A 211 -6.45 9.51 -8.93
CA ILE A 211 -7.51 10.40 -9.41
C ILE A 211 -8.42 9.77 -10.48
N ASP A 212 -8.32 8.45 -10.68
CA ASP A 212 -9.14 7.73 -11.65
C ASP A 212 -10.61 7.61 -11.24
N ALA A 213 -11.52 7.58 -12.22
CA ALA A 213 -12.93 7.28 -12.01
C ALA A 213 -13.15 5.94 -11.29
N ALA A 214 -12.34 4.93 -11.62
CA ALA A 214 -12.37 3.57 -11.10
C ALA A 214 -11.54 3.38 -9.82
N MET A 215 -10.87 4.43 -9.32
CA MET A 215 -10.12 4.35 -8.07
C MET A 215 -11.02 3.88 -6.92
N VAL A 216 -10.51 2.97 -6.09
CA VAL A 216 -11.18 2.46 -4.89
C VAL A 216 -10.46 2.97 -3.64
N PRO A 217 -10.89 4.11 -3.05
CA PRO A 217 -10.20 4.76 -1.92
C PRO A 217 -9.93 3.86 -0.71
N ILE A 218 -10.79 2.87 -0.48
CA ILE A 218 -10.62 1.94 0.63
C ILE A 218 -9.35 1.09 0.51
N ASP A 219 -8.76 0.92 -0.67
CA ASP A 219 -7.51 0.17 -0.82
C ASP A 219 -6.33 0.91 -0.19
N LEU A 220 -6.27 2.24 -0.35
CA LEU A 220 -5.32 3.09 0.39
C LEU A 220 -5.58 3.06 1.89
N LEU A 221 -6.85 3.08 2.27
CA LEU A 221 -7.24 3.05 3.68
C LEU A 221 -6.86 1.72 4.34
N ARG A 222 -6.98 0.59 3.63
CA ARG A 222 -6.53 -0.74 4.11
C ARG A 222 -5.04 -0.75 4.40
N CYS A 223 -4.22 -0.25 3.47
CA CYS A 223 -2.78 -0.12 3.64
C CYS A 223 -2.43 0.72 4.86
N LYS A 224 -3.03 1.90 5.00
CA LYS A 224 -2.80 2.75 6.18
C LYS A 224 -3.22 2.05 7.48
N LEU A 225 -4.38 1.39 7.48
CA LEU A 225 -4.95 0.78 8.69
C LEU A 225 -4.23 -0.50 9.12
N SER A 226 -3.58 -1.23 8.21
CA SER A 226 -2.79 -2.41 8.58
C SER A 226 -1.61 -2.04 9.50
N PHE A 227 -1.02 -0.85 9.32
CA PHE A 227 0.02 -0.34 10.22
C PHE A 227 -0.45 -0.14 11.67
N PHE A 228 -1.76 0.03 11.90
CA PHE A 228 -2.36 0.16 13.23
C PHE A 228 -2.83 -1.18 13.81
N GLY A 229 -2.52 -2.31 13.16
CA GLY A 229 -2.99 -3.64 13.58
C GLY A 229 -4.47 -3.89 13.28
N ALA A 230 -5.08 -3.14 12.35
CA ALA A 230 -6.44 -3.41 11.90
C ALA A 230 -6.51 -4.73 11.13
N THR A 231 -7.56 -5.51 11.38
CA THR A 231 -7.85 -6.77 10.70
C THR A 231 -9.30 -6.79 10.20
N LYS A 232 -9.67 -7.86 9.47
CA LYS A 232 -11.03 -8.09 8.95
C LYS A 232 -11.65 -6.88 8.25
N PHE A 233 -10.94 -6.40 7.23
CA PHE A 233 -11.34 -5.29 6.37
C PHE A 233 -12.65 -5.61 5.61
N ASP A 234 -13.76 -5.03 6.03
CA ASP A 234 -15.10 -5.28 5.49
C ASP A 234 -15.61 -4.03 4.77
N PRO A 235 -15.48 -3.97 3.43
CA PRO A 235 -16.02 -2.90 2.62
C PRO A 235 -17.52 -2.82 2.77
N ARG A 236 -18.00 -1.60 3.00
CA ARG A 236 -19.43 -1.28 3.04
C ARG A 236 -19.84 -0.37 1.89
N SER A 237 -18.86 0.31 1.30
CA SER A 237 -18.88 0.96 -0.01
C SER A 237 -17.43 1.16 -0.45
N ASP A 238 -17.20 1.74 -1.65
CA ASP A 238 -15.86 2.11 -2.10
C ASP A 238 -15.19 3.21 -1.27
N ARG A 239 -15.92 3.82 -0.32
CA ARG A 239 -15.43 4.90 0.56
C ARG A 239 -15.56 4.60 2.04
N TRP A 240 -16.30 3.54 2.42
CA TRP A 240 -16.52 3.18 3.81
C TRP A 240 -16.05 1.76 4.07
N LEU A 241 -15.10 1.64 4.99
CA LEU A 241 -14.47 0.39 5.38
C LEU A 241 -14.69 0.15 6.87
N ARG A 242 -15.28 -1.00 7.21
CA ARG A 242 -15.33 -1.48 8.59
C ARG A 242 -14.07 -2.30 8.86
N ILE A 243 -13.49 -2.12 10.04
CA ILE A 243 -12.34 -2.88 10.51
C ILE A 243 -12.60 -3.51 11.86
N THR A 244 -11.75 -4.45 12.24
CA THR A 244 -11.69 -5.03 13.58
C THR A 244 -10.32 -4.74 14.18
N MET A 245 -10.29 -4.31 15.43
CA MET A 245 -9.06 -4.12 16.22
C MET A 245 -9.20 -4.87 17.53
N TYR A 246 -8.08 -5.39 18.05
CA TYR A 246 -8.00 -6.07 19.35
C TYR A 246 -8.98 -7.25 19.51
N GLN A 247 -9.34 -7.94 18.42
CA GLN A 247 -10.20 -9.11 18.51
C GLN A 247 -9.43 -10.26 19.17
N GLY A 248 -9.92 -10.72 20.31
CA GLY A 248 -9.27 -11.77 21.09
C GLY A 248 -8.13 -11.28 21.98
N ALA A 249 -7.89 -9.98 22.05
CA ALA A 249 -6.95 -9.42 23.02
C ALA A 249 -7.46 -9.66 24.45
N PRO A 250 -6.57 -9.93 25.42
CA PRO A 250 -6.95 -10.21 26.81
C PRO A 250 -7.55 -8.98 27.50
N PHE A 251 -8.39 -9.23 28.50
CA PHE A 251 -8.77 -8.23 29.49
C PHE A 251 -7.58 -7.89 30.42
N PRO A 252 -7.61 -6.74 31.12
CA PRO A 252 -6.51 -6.33 31.98
C PRO A 252 -6.09 -7.36 33.04
N ASP A 253 -7.02 -8.16 33.55
CA ASP A 253 -6.79 -9.23 34.52
C ASP A 253 -6.32 -10.57 33.90
N GLU A 254 -6.24 -10.64 32.56
CA GLU A 254 -5.76 -11.79 31.79
C GLU A 254 -4.35 -11.53 31.19
N LEU A 255 -3.85 -10.29 31.26
CA LEU A 255 -2.57 -9.88 30.67
C LEU A 255 -1.36 -10.67 31.20
N ASP A 256 -1.39 -11.09 32.47
CA ASP A 256 -0.30 -11.85 33.09
C ASP A 256 -0.21 -13.31 32.61
N ARG A 257 -1.26 -13.79 31.92
CA ARG A 257 -1.41 -15.18 31.44
C ARG A 257 -1.41 -15.30 29.93
N CYS A 258 -1.35 -14.19 29.21
CA CYS A 258 -1.42 -14.17 27.75
C CYS A 258 -0.02 -13.95 27.16
N ASP A 259 0.34 -14.75 26.17
CA ASP A 259 1.50 -14.49 25.34
C ASP A 259 1.13 -13.39 24.31
N PRO A 260 1.83 -12.23 24.29
CA PRO A 260 1.58 -11.18 23.30
C PRO A 260 1.69 -11.68 21.85
N ASP A 261 2.54 -12.66 21.57
CA ASP A 261 2.72 -13.20 20.22
C ASP A 261 1.53 -14.06 19.79
N ASP A 262 0.72 -14.53 20.75
CA ASP A 262 -0.50 -15.27 20.50
C ASP A 262 -1.73 -14.37 20.28
N MET A 263 -1.62 -13.04 20.37
CA MET A 263 -2.80 -12.17 20.32
C MET A 263 -3.33 -11.86 18.91
N VAL A 264 -2.54 -12.11 17.85
CA VAL A 264 -2.87 -11.68 16.47
C VAL A 264 -4.01 -12.50 15.84
N TYR A 265 -4.08 -13.79 16.14
CA TYR A 265 -5.07 -14.72 15.57
C TYR A 265 -5.86 -15.41 16.69
N PRO A 266 -7.10 -15.86 16.45
CA PRO A 266 -7.85 -16.60 17.46
C PRO A 266 -7.14 -17.92 17.81
N GLU A 267 -7.35 -18.40 19.04
CA GLU A 267 -6.99 -19.77 19.43
C GLU A 267 -7.66 -20.78 18.49
N LEU A 268 -6.96 -21.90 18.25
CA LEU A 268 -7.56 -23.00 17.48
C LEU A 268 -8.73 -23.57 18.27
N ARG A 269 -9.89 -23.70 17.64
CA ARG A 269 -11.02 -24.39 18.25
C ARG A 269 -10.67 -25.87 18.41
N ASP A 270 -10.89 -26.41 19.60
CA ASP A 270 -10.82 -27.85 19.84
C ASP A 270 -11.85 -28.56 18.95
N GLU A 271 -11.39 -29.36 17.99
CA GLU A 271 -12.24 -30.15 17.11
C GLU A 271 -13.07 -31.21 17.87
N THR A 272 -12.69 -31.52 19.12
CA THR A 272 -13.39 -32.43 20.03
C THR A 272 -14.63 -31.82 20.71
N ALA A 273 -14.80 -30.51 20.67
CA ALA A 273 -15.95 -29.82 21.29
C ALA A 273 -17.21 -29.78 20.41
N ARG A 274 -17.18 -30.41 19.22
CA ARG A 274 -18.31 -30.51 18.27
C ARG A 274 -18.86 -31.93 18.09
N GLN A 275 -18.79 -32.79 19.11
CA GLN A 275 -19.60 -34.02 19.18
C GLN A 275 -20.66 -33.91 20.27
#